data_AF-A0A7J2SWB1-F1
#
_entry.id   AF-A0A7J2SWB1-F1
#
_cell.length_a   1.000
_cell.length_b   1.000
_cell.length_c   1.000
_cell.angle_alpha   90.00
_cell.angle_beta   90.00
_cell.angle_gamma   90.00
#
_symmetry.space_group_name_H-M   'P 1'
#
loop_
_entity.id
_entity.type
_entity.pdbx_description
1 polymer ?
#
loop_
_entity_poly.entity_id
_entity_poly.type
_entity_poly.pdbx_seq_one_letter_code
_entity_poly.pdbx_strand_id
1 'polypeptide(L)'
;MRRHVRLMAFRSRDRASGREHVSYGVILPKDFVRELGWREGDALVAEWHEGDQRIILMREGNDKSEEERRDGHGCARPAPAQAPARSCGRAPNTN
;
A
#
# COMPACT_ATOMS: atom_id res chain seq x y z
N MET A 1 -4.59 0.29 21.08
CA MET A 1 -5.30 1.46 21.66
C MET A 1 -6.77 1.39 21.30
N ARG A 2 -7.68 1.76 22.21
CA ARG A 2 -9.13 1.86 21.91
C ARG A 2 -9.50 3.33 21.82
N ARG A 3 -10.22 3.73 20.76
CA ARG A 3 -10.75 5.10 20.59
C ARG A 3 -12.23 5.03 20.25
N HIS A 4 -12.99 6.01 20.73
CA HIS A 4 -14.39 6.13 20.40
C HIS A 4 -14.55 6.70 18.99
N VAL A 5 -15.44 6.10 18.21
CA VAL A 5 -15.81 6.52 16.86
C VAL A 5 -17.32 6.68 16.81
N ARG A 6 -17.83 7.40 15.82
CA ARG A 6 -19.27 7.60 15.64
C ARG A 6 -19.75 6.89 14.39
N LEU A 7 -20.80 6.09 14.54
CA LEU A 7 -21.58 5.54 13.43
C LEU A 7 -22.55 6.61 12.92
N MET A 8 -22.61 6.76 11.60
CA MET A 8 -23.47 7.69 10.90
C MET A 8 -24.32 6.93 9.87
N ALA A 9 -25.52 7.43 9.63
CA ALA A 9 -26.40 6.97 8.57
C ALA A 9 -26.59 8.09 7.54
N PHE A 10 -26.38 7.76 6.28
CA PHE A 10 -26.57 8.64 5.14
C PHE A 10 -27.71 8.08 4.31
N ARG A 11 -28.79 8.84 4.20
CA ARG A 11 -29.94 8.44 3.39
C ARG A 11 -29.78 9.05 2.02
N SER A 12 -29.83 8.22 0.98
CA SER A 12 -29.90 8.66 -0.40
C SER A 12 -31.18 8.13 -1.02
N ARG A 13 -31.82 8.96 -1.83
CA ARG A 13 -32.99 8.57 -2.61
C ARG A 13 -32.59 8.53 -4.06
N ASP A 14 -32.68 7.37 -4.67
CA ASP A 14 -32.53 7.27 -6.11
C ASP A 14 -33.80 7.85 -6.76
N ARG A 15 -33.65 8.93 -7.52
CA ARG A 15 -34.76 9.56 -8.24
C ARG A 15 -35.29 8.69 -9.38
N ALA A 16 -34.46 7.84 -9.97
CA ALA A 16 -34.85 7.01 -11.12
C ALA A 16 -35.68 5.80 -10.68
N SER A 17 -35.23 5.06 -9.67
CA SER A 17 -35.97 3.89 -9.15
C SER A 17 -36.96 4.21 -8.02
N GLY A 18 -36.92 5.43 -7.47
CA GLY A 18 -37.72 5.83 -6.31
C GLY A 18 -37.30 5.15 -5.00
N ARG A 19 -36.26 4.29 -5.03
CA ARG A 19 -35.79 3.53 -3.87
C ARG A 19 -35.02 4.43 -2.89
N GLU A 20 -35.23 4.17 -1.61
CA GLU A 20 -34.45 4.76 -0.54
C GLU A 20 -33.32 3.80 -0.16
N HIS A 21 -32.11 4.34 -0.11
CA HIS A 21 -30.91 3.63 0.31
C HIS A 21 -30.39 4.29 1.59
N VAL A 22 -30.05 3.46 2.57
CA VAL A 22 -29.35 3.92 3.78
C VAL A 22 -27.95 3.35 3.74
N SER A 23 -26.96 4.23 3.66
CA SER A 23 -25.55 3.88 3.79
C SER A 23 -25.10 4.17 5.21
N TYR A 24 -24.39 3.22 5.82
CA TYR A 24 -23.79 3.40 7.14
C TYR A 24 -22.29 3.64 6.99
N GLY A 25 -21.75 4.56 7.76
CA GLY A 25 -20.32 4.86 7.77
C GLY A 25 -19.83 5.21 9.16
N VAL A 26 -18.55 4.94 9.43
CA VAL A 26 -17.90 5.27 10.71
C VAL A 26 -16.98 6.48 10.48
N ILE A 27 -17.11 7.51 11.33
CA ILE A 27 -16.20 8.65 11.31
C ILE A 27 -14.97 8.31 12.14
N LEU A 28 -13.81 8.24 11.48
CA LEU A 28 -12.51 8.07 12.11
C LEU A 28 -11.90 9.44 12.46
N PRO A 29 -11.37 9.64 13.68
CA PRO A 29 -10.63 10.85 14.02
C PRO A 29 -9.44 11.07 13.09
N LYS A 30 -9.18 12.33 12.70
CA LYS A 30 -8.08 12.68 11.78
C LYS A 30 -6.74 12.12 12.23
N ASP A 31 -6.42 12.23 13.52
CA ASP A 31 -5.14 11.78 14.06
C ASP A 31 -4.99 10.26 13.98
N PHE A 32 -6.09 9.51 14.10
CA PHE A 32 -6.08 8.05 13.94
C PHE A 32 -5.75 7.63 12.50
N VAL A 33 -6.36 8.29 11.51
CA VAL A 33 -6.06 8.06 10.09
C VAL A 33 -4.59 8.37 9.78
N ARG A 34 -4.04 9.45 10.37
CA ARG A 34 -2.63 9.83 10.20
C ARG A 34 -1.67 8.83 10.86
N GLU A 35 -1.96 8.40 12.07
CA GLU A 35 -1.17 7.39 12.80
C GLU A 35 -1.09 6.07 12.03
N LEU A 36 -2.20 5.66 11.40
CA LEU A 36 -2.27 4.46 10.56
C LEU A 36 -1.66 4.65 9.15
N GLY A 37 -1.26 5.88 8.80
CA GLY A 37 -0.73 6.21 7.48
C GLY A 37 -1.75 6.03 6.34
N TRP A 38 -3.04 6.04 6.66
CA TRP A 38 -4.13 5.90 5.69
C TRP A 38 -4.40 7.20 4.92
N ARG A 39 -4.97 7.06 3.73
CA ARG A 39 -5.28 8.12 2.78
C ARG A 39 -6.67 7.90 2.19
N GLU A 40 -7.27 8.98 1.72
CA GLU A 40 -8.50 8.88 0.93
C GLU A 40 -8.26 8.00 -0.31
N GLY A 41 -9.20 7.08 -0.57
CA GLY A 41 -9.13 6.14 -1.68
C GLY A 41 -8.34 4.85 -1.40
N ASP A 42 -7.74 4.70 -0.22
CA ASP A 42 -7.16 3.41 0.18
C ASP A 42 -8.22 2.31 0.20
N ALA A 43 -7.88 1.15 -0.33
CA ALA A 43 -8.67 -0.06 -0.14
C ALA A 43 -8.45 -0.59 1.29
N LEU A 44 -9.55 -0.76 2.02
CA LEU A 44 -9.56 -1.31 3.37
C LEU A 44 -10.41 -2.59 3.39
N VAL A 45 -9.95 -3.58 4.15
CA VAL A 45 -10.69 -4.81 4.45
C VAL A 45 -11.28 -4.69 5.85
N ALA A 46 -12.55 -5.09 6.01
CA ALA A 46 -13.24 -5.15 7.29
C ALA A 46 -13.51 -6.59 7.68
N GLU A 47 -12.95 -7.04 8.81
CA GLU A 47 -13.18 -8.38 9.35
C GLU A 47 -14.05 -8.33 10.60
N TRP A 48 -15.11 -9.14 10.61
CA TRP A 48 -15.98 -9.30 11.78
C TRP A 48 -15.52 -10.47 12.65
N HIS A 49 -15.26 -10.17 13.92
CA HIS A 49 -15.01 -11.19 14.93
C HIS A 49 -16.22 -11.33 15.83
N GLU A 50 -16.95 -12.44 15.65
CA GLU A 50 -18.20 -12.70 16.35
C GLU A 50 -18.02 -12.85 17.86
N GLY A 51 -16.95 -13.53 18.30
CA GLY A 51 -16.73 -13.87 19.70
C GLY A 51 -16.57 -12.66 20.63
N ASP A 52 -15.98 -11.58 20.15
CA ASP A 52 -15.75 -10.35 20.91
C ASP A 52 -16.42 -9.12 20.30
N GLN A 53 -17.36 -9.35 19.36
CA GLN A 53 -18.22 -8.34 18.75
C GLN A 53 -17.45 -7.13 18.20
N ARG A 54 -16.31 -7.36 17.55
CA ARG A 54 -15.46 -6.30 17.00
C ARG A 54 -15.33 -6.38 15.49
N ILE A 55 -15.21 -5.21 14.87
CA ILE A 55 -14.78 -5.08 13.48
C ILE A 55 -13.32 -4.63 13.50
N ILE A 56 -12.45 -5.36 12.79
CA ILE A 56 -11.07 -4.94 12.54
C ILE A 56 -11.00 -4.38 11.12
N LEU A 57 -10.44 -3.17 10.98
CA LEU A 57 -10.17 -2.54 9.70
C LEU A 57 -8.68 -2.62 9.41
N MET A 58 -8.31 -3.14 8.24
CA MET A 58 -6.93 -3.29 7.79
C MET A 58 -6.79 -2.70 6.39
N ARG A 59 -5.63 -2.11 6.06
CA ARG A 59 -5.36 -1.73 4.67
C ARG A 59 -5.12 -2.99 3.86
N GLU A 60 -5.75 -3.09 2.71
CA GLU A 60 -5.47 -4.16 1.76
C GLU A 60 -4.02 -4.02 1.27
N GLY A 61 -3.19 -5.02 1.53
CA GLY A 61 -1.77 -5.01 1.21
C GLY A 61 -1.50 -5.43 -0.23
N ASN A 62 -0.81 -4.56 -0.98
CA ASN A 62 0.17 -4.99 -1.97
C ASN A 62 1.38 -5.54 -1.18
N ASP A 63 1.46 -6.86 -1.02
CA ASP A 63 2.61 -7.54 -0.42
C ASP A 63 3.88 -7.28 -1.24
N LYS A 64 4.65 -6.26 -0.85
CA LYS A 64 6.08 -6.17 -1.12
C LYS A 64 6.84 -6.16 0.19
N SER A 65 6.70 -7.22 0.98
CA SER A 65 7.51 -7.39 2.18
C SER A 65 7.51 -8.83 2.73
N GLU A 66 7.59 -9.85 1.88
CA GLU A 66 7.92 -11.23 2.31
C GLU A 66 8.84 -11.98 1.33
N GLU A 67 9.98 -11.40 0.90
CA GLU A 67 11.14 -12.22 0.48
C GLU A 67 12.48 -11.44 0.60
N GLU A 68 12.77 -10.90 1.78
CA GLU A 68 14.12 -10.37 2.07
C GLU A 68 14.59 -10.81 3.46
N ARG A 69 14.41 -12.10 3.82
CA ARG A 69 15.02 -12.70 5.03
C ARG A 69 15.25 -14.22 4.91
N ARG A 70 15.82 -14.71 3.81
CA ARG A 70 16.57 -15.97 3.86
C ARG A 70 17.95 -15.83 3.22
N ASP A 71 18.91 -15.90 4.13
CA ASP A 71 20.25 -16.45 3.94
C ASP A 71 21.29 -15.50 3.37
N GLY A 72 21.75 -14.64 4.28
CA GLY A 72 23.17 -14.28 4.30
C GLY A 72 24.02 -15.54 4.42
N HIS A 73 24.57 -15.99 3.30
CA HIS A 73 25.81 -16.75 3.27
C HIS A 73 26.79 -16.05 2.34
N GLY A 74 27.79 -15.41 2.97
CA GLY A 74 28.94 -14.88 2.29
C GLY A 74 29.68 -15.98 1.55
N CYS A 75 30.09 -15.66 0.32
CA CYS A 75 31.33 -16.12 -0.29
C CYS A 75 31.73 -15.06 -1.31
N ALA A 76 32.69 -14.21 -0.93
CA ALA A 76 33.40 -13.35 -1.85
C ALA A 76 34.17 -14.23 -2.86
N ARG A 77 34.02 -13.95 -4.16
CA ARG A 77 34.93 -14.42 -5.21
C ARG A 77 35.13 -13.35 -6.29
N PRO A 78 36.31 -13.30 -6.91
CA PRO A 78 37.04 -12.05 -7.12
C PRO A 78 36.72 -11.36 -8.45
N ALA A 79 37.04 -10.06 -8.50
CA ALA A 79 36.99 -9.23 -9.70
C ALA A 79 37.94 -9.75 -10.79
N PRO A 80 37.52 -9.81 -12.07
CA PRO A 80 38.45 -10.02 -13.16
C PRO A 80 39.21 -8.72 -13.49
N ALA A 81 40.50 -8.91 -13.77
CA ALA A 81 41.56 -7.91 -13.87
C ALA A 81 41.45 -6.95 -15.07
N GLN A 82 41.98 -5.75 -14.90
CA GLN A 82 42.33 -4.79 -15.97
C GLN A 82 43.36 -5.42 -16.93
N ALA A 83 43.21 -5.34 -18.26
CA ALA A 83 43.86 -4.37 -19.19
C ALA A 83 44.28 -5.19 -20.47
N PRO A 84 44.51 -4.62 -21.69
CA PRO A 84 45.07 -3.30 -21.93
C PRO A 84 44.46 -2.46 -23.06
N ALA A 85 44.87 -1.19 -23.08
CA ALA A 85 44.67 -0.24 -24.16
C ALA A 85 45.49 -0.58 -25.42
N ARG A 86 44.86 -0.46 -26.59
CA ARG A 86 45.49 -0.24 -27.92
C ARG A 86 44.52 0.61 -28.74
N SER A 87 44.70 1.93 -28.77
CA SER A 87 45.47 2.71 -29.75
C SER A 87 44.68 3.10 -31.01
N CYS A 88 44.33 4.38 -31.06
CA CYS A 88 44.40 5.30 -32.21
C CYS A 88 43.83 4.86 -33.57
N GLY A 89 42.69 5.47 -33.96
CA GLY A 89 42.24 5.60 -35.33
C GLY A 89 41.28 6.78 -35.47
N ARG A 90 41.64 7.74 -36.33
CA ARG A 90 41.06 9.08 -36.50
C ARG A 90 39.92 9.08 -37.53
N ALA A 91 38.92 9.94 -37.28
CA ALA A 91 37.83 10.54 -38.10
C ALA A 91 38.00 10.59 -39.65
N PRO A 92 36.96 10.89 -40.50
CA PRO A 92 35.86 11.81 -40.18
C PRO A 92 34.46 11.60 -40.82
N ASN A 93 33.55 12.40 -40.23
CA ASN A 93 32.30 12.98 -40.69
C ASN A 93 32.08 13.06 -42.22
N THR A 94 30.88 12.68 -42.67
CA THR A 94 30.28 13.21 -43.90
C THR A 94 28.88 13.70 -43.60
N ASN A 95 28.65 14.95 -44.02
CA ASN A 95 27.46 15.78 -43.94
C ASN A 95 26.21 15.09 -44.52
#